data_AF-A0A3E0I6A2-F1
#
_entry.id   AF-A0A3E0I6A2-F1
#
_cell.length_a   1.000
_cell.length_b   1.000
_cell.length_c   1.000
_cell.angle_alpha   90.00
_cell.angle_beta   90.00
_cell.angle_gamma   90.00
#
_symmetry.space_group_name_H-M   'P 1'
#
loop_
_entity.id
_entity.type
_entity.pdbx_description
1 polymer ?
#
loop_
_entity_poly.entity_id
_entity_poly.type
_entity_poly.pdbx_seq_one_letter_code
_entity_poly.pdbx_strand_id
1 'polypeptide(L)'
;MRFGPELLDRLLRHLVESVPGCDGAGVSTNLRSLRAIGAAADRDAEQWRRGEGPVVAAATGEETLVEAWSDGVTWITAVPGSWTQEGPSVLSVYTDHEPKEDDLRIIDQVEPLLATATAVIEFCADEVLRADQMVEMVQNRRLIEQAKGLLMGAVRCDAAAAFRTLVRSSQHFNVKLRDLSAGLVEVVGGTAVGEQEPGTGPTTSPPPPAVRAARLTWQALERGG
;
A
#
# COMPACT_ATOMS: atom_id res chain seq x y z
N MET A 1 6.91 21.40 4.21
CA MET A 1 5.51 21.55 3.76
C MET A 1 4.59 21.25 4.92
N ARG A 2 3.72 22.19 5.30
CA ARG A 2 2.88 22.16 6.52
C ARG A 2 1.44 21.71 6.23
N PHE A 3 1.25 20.83 5.23
CA PHE A 3 -0.06 20.47 4.66
C PHE A 3 -0.35 18.96 4.58
N GLY A 4 0.66 18.12 4.78
CA GLY A 4 0.52 16.66 4.70
C GLY A 4 -0.42 16.10 5.78
N PRO A 5 -0.14 16.37 7.07
CA PRO A 5 -1.00 15.99 8.18
C PRO A 5 -2.45 16.43 8.03
N GLU A 6 -2.65 17.65 7.52
CA GLU A 6 -3.96 18.29 7.37
C GLU A 6 -4.80 17.64 6.28
N LEU A 7 -4.17 17.12 5.22
CA LEU A 7 -4.87 16.40 4.16
C LEU A 7 -5.40 15.04 4.66
N LEU A 8 -4.56 14.26 5.34
CA LEU A 8 -5.00 12.98 5.92
C LEU A 8 -6.13 13.19 6.92
N ASP A 9 -5.97 14.17 7.81
CA ASP A 9 -6.99 14.50 8.79
C ASP A 9 -8.33 14.87 8.12
N ARG A 10 -8.30 15.64 7.03
CA ARG A 10 -9.52 16.01 6.29
C ARG A 10 -10.17 14.83 5.57
N LEU A 11 -9.38 13.93 4.97
CA LEU A 11 -9.89 12.73 4.30
C LEU A 11 -10.48 11.74 5.30
N LEU A 12 -9.79 11.51 6.43
CA LEU A 12 -10.29 10.66 7.52
C LEU A 12 -11.60 11.24 8.09
N ARG A 13 -11.68 12.56 8.30
CA ARG A 13 -12.90 13.19 8.80
C ARG A 13 -14.07 13.05 7.83
N HIS A 14 -13.80 13.23 6.53
CA HIS A 14 -14.80 12.97 5.49
C HIS A 14 -15.29 11.52 5.50
N LEU A 15 -14.39 10.55 5.68
CA LEU A 15 -14.76 9.14 5.79
C LEU A 15 -15.66 8.88 7.01
N VAL A 16 -15.26 9.38 8.19
CA VAL A 16 -16.04 9.26 9.43
C VAL A 16 -17.42 9.90 9.30
N GLU A 17 -17.52 11.06 8.63
CA GLU A 17 -18.81 11.74 8.40
C GLU A 17 -19.69 11.02 7.35
N SER A 18 -19.09 10.26 6.43
CA SER A 18 -19.81 9.62 5.33
C SER A 18 -20.29 8.21 5.66
N VAL A 19 -19.61 7.50 6.55
CA VAL A 19 -20.00 6.16 7.01
C VAL A 19 -20.86 6.29 8.27
N PRO A 20 -22.16 5.93 8.23
CA PRO A 20 -23.02 5.95 9.42
C PRO A 20 -22.39 5.12 10.55
N GLY A 21 -22.58 5.53 11.81
CA GLY A 21 -22.08 4.75 12.96
C GLY A 21 -20.54 4.65 13.06
N CYS A 22 -19.79 5.33 12.20
CA CYS A 22 -18.34 5.36 12.24
C CYS A 22 -17.86 6.18 13.44
N ASP A 23 -17.10 5.55 14.35
CA ASP A 23 -16.60 6.16 15.58
C ASP A 23 -15.09 6.51 15.51
N GLY A 24 -14.41 6.10 14.43
CA GLY A 24 -13.03 6.46 14.18
C GLY A 24 -12.48 5.87 12.89
N ALA A 25 -11.47 6.53 12.35
CA ALA A 25 -10.71 6.02 11.21
C ALA A 25 -9.24 6.40 11.33
N GLY A 26 -8.37 5.54 10.80
CA GLY A 26 -6.92 5.73 10.84
C GLY A 26 -6.24 5.28 9.56
N VAL A 27 -5.06 5.82 9.34
CA VAL A 27 -4.14 5.38 8.31
C VAL A 27 -2.76 5.16 8.94
N SER A 28 -2.19 4.00 8.67
CA SER A 28 -0.89 3.58 9.17
C SER A 28 -0.05 2.97 8.07
N THR A 29 1.25 2.88 8.30
CA THR A 29 2.15 2.00 7.55
C THR A 29 2.53 0.85 8.46
N ASN A 30 3.14 -0.20 7.91
CA ASN A 30 3.77 -1.28 8.66
C ASN A 30 4.80 -0.84 9.73
N LEU A 31 5.30 0.41 9.70
CA LEU A 31 6.27 0.93 10.66
C LEU A 31 5.64 1.84 11.72
N ARG A 32 4.57 2.56 11.38
CA ARG A 32 3.96 3.56 12.28
C ARG A 32 2.54 3.93 11.90
N SER A 33 1.75 4.35 12.90
CA SER A 33 0.53 5.11 12.65
C SER A 33 0.88 6.48 12.08
N LEU A 34 0.30 6.83 10.93
CA LEU A 34 0.48 8.14 10.33
C LEU A 34 -0.55 9.10 10.92
N ARG A 35 -1.84 8.82 10.82
CA ARG A 35 -2.90 9.64 11.43
C ARG A 35 -4.08 8.78 11.81
N ALA A 36 -4.71 9.09 12.93
CA ALA A 36 -5.94 8.44 13.38
C ALA A 36 -6.83 9.45 14.09
N ILE A 37 -8.14 9.33 13.90
CA ILE A 37 -9.16 10.18 14.53
C ILE A 37 -10.23 9.30 15.20
N GLY A 38 -10.87 9.85 16.22
CA GLY A 38 -11.87 9.12 16.99
C GLY A 38 -11.28 7.88 17.66
N ALA A 39 -12.04 6.81 17.71
CA ALA A 39 -11.65 5.59 18.41
C ALA A 39 -10.44 4.86 17.79
N ALA A 40 -10.13 5.12 16.52
CA ALA A 40 -8.95 4.57 15.86
C ALA A 40 -7.64 4.98 16.54
N ALA A 41 -7.57 6.16 17.15
CA ALA A 41 -6.35 6.67 17.78
C ALA A 41 -5.84 5.74 18.91
N ASP A 42 -6.76 5.27 19.75
CA ASP A 42 -6.43 4.37 20.86
C ASP A 42 -6.38 2.90 20.39
N ARG A 43 -7.31 2.49 19.53
CA ARG A 43 -7.45 1.09 19.08
C ARG A 43 -6.33 0.65 18.13
N ASP A 44 -5.88 1.51 17.21
CA ASP A 44 -4.74 1.20 16.35
C ASP A 44 -3.45 1.15 17.16
N ALA A 45 -3.26 2.11 18.08
CA ALA A 45 -2.10 2.14 18.96
C ALA A 45 -2.01 0.87 19.83
N GLU A 46 -3.15 0.32 20.26
CA GLU A 46 -3.21 -0.95 20.97
C GLU A 46 -2.72 -2.13 20.12
N GLN A 47 -3.22 -2.26 18.88
CA GLN A 47 -2.82 -3.35 17.98
C GLN A 47 -1.34 -3.33 17.69
N TRP A 48 -0.79 -2.16 17.37
CA TRP A 48 0.64 -1.99 17.12
C TRP A 48 1.49 -2.33 18.34
N ARG A 49 1.03 -1.99 19.55
CA ARG A 49 1.74 -2.31 20.79
C ARG A 49 1.75 -3.81 21.08
N ARG A 50 0.66 -4.51 20.74
CA ARG A 50 0.56 -5.98 20.87
C ARG A 50 1.24 -6.73 19.75
N GLY A 51 1.39 -6.11 18.57
CA GLY A 51 1.82 -6.79 17.35
C GLY A 51 0.77 -7.77 16.81
N GLU A 52 -0.49 -7.59 17.18
CA GLU A 52 -1.61 -8.48 16.83
C GLU A 52 -2.86 -7.66 16.52
N GLY A 53 -3.77 -8.23 15.73
CA GLY A 53 -5.07 -7.65 15.39
C GLY A 53 -5.23 -7.32 13.89
N PRO A 54 -6.44 -6.95 13.45
CA PRO A 54 -6.77 -6.79 12.04
C PRO A 54 -5.91 -5.77 11.30
N VAL A 55 -5.52 -4.66 11.93
CA VAL A 55 -4.65 -3.64 11.31
C VAL A 55 -3.24 -4.21 11.07
N VAL A 56 -2.70 -4.95 12.03
CA VAL A 56 -1.38 -5.58 11.90
C VAL A 56 -1.41 -6.71 10.87
N ALA A 57 -2.48 -7.50 10.86
CA ALA A 57 -2.69 -8.55 9.88
C ALA A 57 -2.82 -7.97 8.46
N ALA A 58 -3.65 -6.95 8.27
CA ALA A 58 -3.82 -6.23 6.99
C ALA A 58 -2.51 -5.59 6.52
N ALA A 59 -1.67 -5.10 7.43
CA ALA A 59 -0.34 -4.55 7.08
C ALA A 59 0.63 -5.59 6.49
N THR A 60 0.29 -6.86 6.53
CA THR A 60 1.08 -7.95 5.93
C THR A 60 0.29 -8.77 4.92
N GLY A 61 -1.00 -8.48 4.75
CA GLY A 61 -1.95 -9.18 3.89
C GLY A 61 -2.40 -8.33 2.70
N GLU A 62 -3.37 -8.87 1.95
CA GLU A 62 -3.92 -8.24 0.73
C GLU A 62 -5.43 -8.14 0.74
N GLU A 63 -6.06 -8.83 1.69
CA GLU A 63 -7.50 -8.88 1.81
C GLU A 63 -7.95 -7.88 2.87
N THR A 64 -9.04 -7.19 2.58
CA THR A 64 -9.76 -6.40 3.58
C THR A 64 -10.24 -7.34 4.69
N LEU A 65 -9.89 -7.01 5.92
CA LEU A 65 -10.30 -7.76 7.10
C LEU A 65 -11.47 -7.04 7.78
N VAL A 66 -12.55 -7.77 8.04
CA VAL A 66 -13.73 -7.27 8.76
C VAL A 66 -13.95 -8.14 9.98
N GLU A 67 -13.81 -7.57 11.17
CA GLU A 67 -13.90 -8.32 12.43
C GLU A 67 -14.61 -7.51 13.52
N ALA A 68 -15.29 -8.22 14.42
CA ALA A 68 -15.78 -7.63 15.65
C ALA A 68 -14.59 -7.33 16.59
N TRP A 69 -14.51 -6.09 17.04
CA TRP A 69 -13.53 -5.67 18.03
C TRP A 69 -13.79 -6.33 19.38
N SER A 70 -12.79 -6.37 20.27
CA SER A 70 -12.82 -7.15 21.53
C SER A 70 -13.98 -6.85 22.50
N ASP A 71 -14.72 -5.75 22.30
CA ASP A 71 -15.92 -5.42 23.07
C ASP A 71 -17.22 -6.01 22.48
N GLY A 72 -17.16 -6.60 21.28
CA GLY A 72 -18.27 -7.21 20.56
C GLY A 72 -19.32 -6.24 20.02
N VAL A 73 -19.12 -4.94 20.20
CA VAL A 73 -20.06 -3.88 19.81
C VAL A 73 -19.46 -3.04 18.69
N THR A 74 -18.16 -2.80 18.73
CA THR A 74 -17.43 -2.16 17.64
C THR A 74 -17.00 -3.20 16.62
N TRP A 75 -17.05 -2.83 15.35
CA TRP A 75 -16.46 -3.55 14.24
C TRP A 75 -15.31 -2.77 13.65
N ILE A 76 -14.33 -3.49 13.10
CA ILE A 76 -13.22 -2.90 12.36
C ILE A 76 -13.22 -3.42 10.93
N THR A 77 -13.07 -2.50 9.98
CA THR A 77 -12.67 -2.77 8.60
C THR A 77 -11.22 -2.30 8.43
N ALA A 78 -10.30 -3.25 8.28
CA ALA A 78 -8.89 -2.98 7.99
C ALA A 78 -8.62 -3.25 6.51
N VAL A 79 -8.45 -2.19 5.73
CA VAL A 79 -8.21 -2.24 4.29
C VAL A 79 -6.71 -2.10 4.02
N PRO A 80 -6.05 -3.12 3.47
CA PRO A 80 -4.70 -2.98 2.95
C PRO A 80 -4.75 -2.09 1.71
N GLY A 81 -4.13 -0.92 1.83
CA GLY A 81 -3.89 -0.01 0.73
C GLY A 81 -2.56 -0.28 0.04
N SER A 82 -2.21 0.59 -0.90
CA SER A 82 -0.99 0.36 -1.68
C SER A 82 0.31 0.58 -0.91
N TRP A 83 1.34 -0.06 -1.44
CA TRP A 83 2.67 -0.09 -0.87
C TRP A 83 3.40 1.24 -1.09
N THR A 84 3.81 1.84 0.03
CA THR A 84 4.68 3.00 0.14
C THR A 84 6.13 2.57 0.29
N GLN A 85 7.05 3.51 0.53
CA GLN A 85 8.45 3.15 0.82
C GLN A 85 8.60 2.50 2.20
N GLU A 86 7.74 2.87 3.15
CA GLU A 86 7.74 2.26 4.48
C GLU A 86 7.06 0.89 4.45
N GLY A 87 5.97 0.72 3.68
CA GLY A 87 5.27 -0.56 3.48
C GLY A 87 3.82 -0.36 3.01
N PRO A 88 2.91 -1.35 3.13
CA PRO A 88 1.52 -1.14 2.73
C PRO A 88 0.90 -0.13 3.68
N SER A 89 0.22 0.88 3.14
CA SER A 89 -0.66 1.69 3.97
C SER A 89 -1.83 0.82 4.41
N VAL A 90 -2.29 0.94 5.64
CA VAL A 90 -3.52 0.29 6.11
C VAL A 90 -4.50 1.37 6.52
N LEU A 91 -5.69 1.35 5.94
CA LEU A 91 -6.85 2.13 6.38
C LEU A 91 -7.62 1.31 7.41
N SER A 92 -7.78 1.83 8.62
CA SER A 92 -8.64 1.29 9.65
C SER A 92 -9.92 2.12 9.74
N VAL A 93 -11.07 1.46 9.80
CA VAL A 93 -12.39 2.11 9.99
C VAL A 93 -13.13 1.36 11.06
N TYR A 94 -13.64 2.09 12.05
CA TYR A 94 -14.34 1.52 13.19
C TYR A 94 -15.80 1.97 13.17
N THR A 95 -16.71 1.02 13.26
CA THR A 95 -18.16 1.24 13.24
C THR A 95 -18.83 0.59 14.44
N ASP A 96 -19.96 1.14 14.88
CA ASP A 96 -20.80 0.57 15.94
C ASP A 96 -21.69 -0.61 15.48
N HIS A 97 -21.48 -1.07 14.25
CA HIS A 97 -22.21 -2.16 13.62
C HIS A 97 -21.35 -2.87 12.57
N GLU A 98 -21.76 -4.10 12.22
CA GLU A 98 -21.12 -4.86 11.16
C GLU A 98 -21.21 -4.09 9.83
N PRO A 99 -20.09 -3.85 9.12
CA PRO A 99 -20.07 -3.06 7.89
C PRO A 99 -21.02 -3.60 6.84
N LYS A 100 -21.87 -2.72 6.31
CA LYS A 100 -22.79 -3.02 5.22
C LYS A 100 -22.11 -2.75 3.88
N GLU A 101 -22.74 -3.23 2.81
CA GLU A 101 -22.25 -3.02 1.44
C GLU A 101 -22.04 -1.53 1.11
N ASP A 102 -22.92 -0.65 1.57
CA ASP A 102 -22.76 0.81 1.37
C ASP A 102 -21.57 1.39 2.14
N ASP A 103 -21.28 0.89 3.34
CA ASP A 103 -20.13 1.33 4.12
C ASP A 103 -18.83 0.94 3.40
N LEU A 104 -18.73 -0.32 2.98
CA LEU A 104 -17.60 -0.83 2.20
C LEU A 104 -17.42 -0.04 0.90
N ARG A 105 -18.51 0.27 0.19
CA ARG A 105 -18.47 1.06 -1.03
C ARG A 105 -17.93 2.48 -0.80
N ILE A 106 -18.20 3.09 0.35
CA ILE A 106 -17.65 4.41 0.72
C ILE A 106 -16.17 4.27 1.07
N ILE A 107 -15.82 3.26 1.87
CA ILE A 107 -14.44 2.98 2.27
C ILE A 107 -13.56 2.75 1.03
N ASP A 108 -14.01 1.92 0.08
CA ASP A 108 -13.29 1.61 -1.16
C ASP A 108 -13.12 2.84 -2.07
N GLN A 109 -14.01 3.83 -1.98
CA GLN A 109 -13.85 5.09 -2.73
C GLN A 109 -12.81 6.03 -2.09
N VAL A 110 -12.70 6.03 -0.77
CA VAL A 110 -11.82 6.95 -0.04
C VAL A 110 -10.42 6.37 0.17
N GLU A 111 -10.29 5.04 0.28
CA GLU A 111 -9.00 4.36 0.45
C GLU A 111 -7.95 4.81 -0.57
N PRO A 112 -8.22 4.88 -1.89
CA PRO A 112 -7.18 5.22 -2.86
C PRO A 112 -6.66 6.65 -2.69
N LEU A 113 -7.51 7.56 -2.22
CA LEU A 113 -7.17 8.94 -1.90
C LEU A 113 -6.27 9.01 -0.66
N LEU A 114 -6.60 8.25 0.39
CA LEU A 114 -5.81 8.14 1.61
C LEU A 114 -4.45 7.49 1.36
N ALA A 115 -4.39 6.41 0.59
CA ALA A 115 -3.14 5.76 0.20
C ALA A 115 -2.24 6.70 -0.62
N THR A 116 -2.83 7.46 -1.55
CA THR A 116 -2.08 8.45 -2.34
C THR A 116 -1.55 9.58 -1.47
N ALA A 117 -2.38 10.16 -0.60
CA ALA A 117 -1.97 11.21 0.33
C ALA A 117 -0.85 10.72 1.25
N THR A 118 -0.97 9.49 1.76
CA THR A 118 0.04 8.83 2.58
C THR A 118 1.39 8.72 1.85
N ALA A 119 1.39 8.23 0.62
CA ALA A 119 2.61 8.14 -0.20
C ALA A 119 3.26 9.51 -0.45
N VAL A 120 2.45 10.56 -0.73
CA VAL A 120 2.95 11.93 -0.91
C VAL A 120 3.64 12.43 0.36
N ILE A 121 3.03 12.17 1.52
CA ILE A 121 3.54 12.66 2.82
C ILE A 121 4.86 12.00 3.18
N GLU A 122 4.97 10.68 2.99
CA GLU A 122 6.22 9.97 3.20
C GLU A 122 7.33 10.50 2.30
N PHE A 123 7.04 10.71 1.01
CA PHE A 123 8.03 11.21 0.06
C PHE A 123 8.41 12.69 0.36
N CYS A 124 7.46 13.50 0.81
CA CYS A 124 7.68 14.90 1.23
C CYS A 124 8.50 15.03 2.53
N ALA A 125 8.54 13.98 3.35
CA ALA A 125 9.31 14.02 4.60
C ALA A 125 10.82 14.15 4.32
N ASP A 126 11.27 13.76 3.12
CA ASP A 126 12.68 13.74 2.73
C ASP A 126 13.13 14.97 1.91
N GLU A 127 12.28 15.66 1.13
CA GLU A 127 12.61 16.93 0.44
C GLU A 127 11.38 17.63 -0.18
N VAL A 128 11.49 18.94 -0.48
CA VAL A 128 10.40 19.77 -1.06
C VAL A 128 10.05 19.33 -2.49
N LEU A 129 8.83 18.84 -2.69
CA LEU A 129 8.38 18.17 -3.93
C LEU A 129 8.22 19.11 -5.15
N ARG A 130 8.69 18.66 -6.33
CA ARG A 130 8.35 19.21 -7.67
C ARG A 130 7.27 18.35 -8.33
N ALA A 131 6.40 18.92 -9.17
CA ALA A 131 5.27 18.22 -9.80
C ALA A 131 5.66 16.90 -10.52
N ASP A 132 6.85 16.84 -11.13
CA ASP A 132 7.36 15.65 -11.82
C ASP A 132 7.59 14.47 -10.87
N GLN A 133 7.99 14.74 -9.61
CA GLN A 133 8.21 13.70 -8.60
C GLN A 133 6.88 13.07 -8.12
N MET A 134 5.77 13.82 -8.21
CA MET A 134 4.44 13.29 -7.88
C MET A 134 3.92 12.33 -8.96
N VAL A 135 4.19 12.63 -10.23
CA VAL A 135 3.90 11.71 -11.35
C VAL A 135 4.77 10.45 -11.23
N GLU A 136 6.06 10.61 -10.93
CA GLU A 136 6.98 9.49 -10.70
C GLU A 136 6.47 8.57 -9.57
N MET A 137 5.92 9.13 -8.49
CA MET A 137 5.35 8.37 -7.37
C MET A 137 4.16 7.49 -7.79
N VAL A 138 3.19 8.03 -8.52
CA VAL A 138 2.02 7.25 -9.00
C VAL A 138 2.46 6.15 -9.98
N GLN A 139 3.44 6.45 -10.84
CA GLN A 139 4.01 5.45 -11.75
C GLN A 139 4.74 4.32 -10.99
N ASN A 140 5.50 4.67 -9.94
CA ASN A 140 6.20 3.69 -9.11
C ASN A 140 5.23 2.73 -8.41
N ARG A 141 4.12 3.25 -7.87
CA ARG A 141 3.04 2.43 -7.27
C ARG A 141 2.53 1.38 -8.27
N ARG A 142 2.19 1.80 -9.49
CA ARG A 142 1.71 0.90 -10.55
C ARG A 142 2.72 -0.21 -10.88
N LEU A 143 4.00 0.10 -10.96
CA LEU A 143 5.05 -0.89 -11.30
C LEU A 143 5.26 -1.93 -10.20
N ILE A 144 5.15 -1.54 -8.92
CA ILE A 144 5.23 -2.47 -7.79
C ILE A 144 4.06 -3.46 -7.82
N GLU A 145 2.83 -2.98 -8.03
CA GLU A 145 1.66 -3.86 -8.13
C GLU A 145 1.76 -4.83 -9.32
N GLN A 146 2.26 -4.37 -10.47
CA GLN A 146 2.47 -5.23 -11.63
C GLN A 146 3.52 -6.31 -11.36
N ALA A 147 4.67 -5.96 -10.79
CA ALA A 147 5.71 -6.93 -10.45
C ALA A 147 5.22 -7.97 -9.43
N LYS A 148 4.40 -7.53 -8.46
CA LYS A 148 3.75 -8.41 -7.48
C LYS A 148 2.84 -9.42 -8.19
N GLY A 149 1.99 -8.96 -9.11
CA GLY A 149 1.14 -9.82 -9.94
C GLY A 149 1.92 -10.85 -10.75
N LEU A 150 3.05 -10.47 -11.34
CA LEU A 150 3.93 -11.38 -12.07
C LEU A 150 4.48 -12.50 -11.16
N LEU A 151 4.93 -12.15 -9.96
CA LEU A 151 5.44 -13.12 -8.99
C LEU A 151 4.37 -14.06 -8.45
N MET A 152 3.18 -13.54 -8.15
CA MET A 152 2.03 -14.38 -7.77
C MET A 152 1.74 -15.43 -8.83
N GLY A 153 1.77 -15.03 -10.11
CA GLY A 153 1.57 -15.93 -11.24
C GLY A 153 2.67 -16.98 -11.38
N ALA A 154 3.93 -16.58 -11.22
CA ALA A 154 5.10 -17.44 -11.46
C ALA A 154 5.28 -18.54 -10.41
N VAL A 155 5.13 -18.21 -9.13
CA VAL A 155 5.36 -19.16 -8.03
C VAL A 155 4.09 -19.53 -7.25
N ARG A 156 2.92 -19.18 -7.79
CA ARG A 156 1.60 -19.52 -7.23
C ARG A 156 1.47 -19.17 -5.74
N CYS A 157 1.98 -18.00 -5.37
CA CYS A 157 1.95 -17.51 -4.00
C CYS A 157 0.89 -16.41 -3.84
N ASP A 158 0.48 -16.20 -2.59
CA ASP A 158 -0.29 -15.01 -2.26
C ASP A 158 0.58 -13.75 -2.44
N ALA A 159 -0.10 -12.63 -2.51
CA ALA A 159 0.49 -11.40 -2.95
C ALA A 159 1.33 -10.73 -1.83
N ALA A 160 1.04 -11.05 -0.57
CA ALA A 160 1.90 -10.81 0.57
C ALA A 160 3.27 -11.51 0.44
N ALA A 161 3.28 -12.79 0.05
CA ALA A 161 4.50 -13.57 -0.18
C ALA A 161 5.28 -13.09 -1.42
N ALA A 162 4.58 -12.72 -2.48
CA ALA A 162 5.17 -12.09 -3.66
C ALA A 162 5.89 -10.79 -3.30
N PHE A 163 5.24 -9.91 -2.54
CA PHE A 163 5.84 -8.65 -2.11
C PHE A 163 7.02 -8.85 -1.15
N ARG A 164 6.92 -9.75 -0.17
CA ARG A 164 8.05 -10.13 0.70
C ARG A 164 9.26 -10.57 -0.13
N THR A 165 9.03 -11.23 -1.25
CA THR A 165 10.08 -11.63 -2.18
C THR A 165 10.69 -10.44 -2.91
N LEU A 166 9.90 -9.46 -3.33
CA LEU A 166 10.41 -8.19 -3.88
C LEU A 166 11.27 -7.44 -2.87
N VAL A 167 10.79 -7.27 -1.63
CA VAL A 167 11.53 -6.58 -0.56
C VAL A 167 12.85 -7.28 -0.27
N ARG A 168 12.81 -8.60 -0.06
CA ARG A 168 14.02 -9.39 0.22
C ARG A 168 15.03 -9.28 -0.93
N SER A 169 14.56 -9.31 -2.17
CA SER A 169 15.43 -9.18 -3.35
C SER A 169 15.99 -7.76 -3.49
N SER A 170 15.17 -6.73 -3.27
CA SER A 170 15.58 -5.33 -3.26
C SER A 170 16.68 -5.07 -2.23
N GLN A 171 16.50 -5.59 -1.01
CA GLN A 171 17.50 -5.51 0.06
C GLN A 171 18.76 -6.33 -0.28
N HIS A 172 18.59 -7.56 -0.75
CA HIS A 172 19.71 -8.46 -1.06
C HIS A 172 20.62 -7.89 -2.16
N PHE A 173 20.04 -7.27 -3.19
CA PHE A 173 20.78 -6.65 -4.28
C PHE A 173 21.10 -5.17 -4.05
N ASN A 174 20.65 -4.59 -2.94
CA ASN A 174 20.79 -3.17 -2.58
C ASN A 174 20.35 -2.22 -3.72
N VAL A 175 19.16 -2.47 -4.27
CA VAL A 175 18.53 -1.65 -5.31
C VAL A 175 17.18 -1.15 -4.80
N LYS A 176 16.73 0.03 -5.25
CA LYS A 176 15.42 0.55 -4.86
C LYS A 176 14.33 -0.40 -5.32
N LEU A 177 13.35 -0.66 -4.45
CA LEU A 177 12.24 -1.56 -4.72
C LEU A 177 11.50 -1.22 -6.02
N ARG A 178 11.25 0.08 -6.25
CA ARG A 178 10.63 0.59 -7.50
C ARG A 178 11.44 0.23 -8.76
N ASP A 179 12.77 0.32 -8.69
CA ASP A 179 13.65 0.06 -9.81
C ASP A 179 13.73 -1.44 -10.09
N LEU A 180 13.74 -2.26 -9.03
CA LEU A 180 13.64 -3.71 -9.14
C LEU A 180 12.32 -4.15 -9.78
N SER A 181 11.20 -3.57 -9.33
CA SER A 181 9.86 -3.86 -9.87
C SER A 181 9.75 -3.46 -11.34
N ALA A 182 10.26 -2.28 -11.71
CA ALA A 182 10.36 -1.86 -13.10
C ALA A 182 11.18 -2.85 -13.94
N GLY A 183 12.34 -3.29 -13.42
CA GLY A 183 13.18 -4.29 -14.06
C GLY A 183 12.50 -5.66 -14.21
N LEU A 184 11.69 -6.09 -13.24
CA LEU A 184 10.93 -7.34 -13.32
C LEU A 184 9.84 -7.27 -14.38
N VAL A 185 9.07 -6.17 -14.41
CA VAL A 185 8.06 -5.93 -15.44
C VAL A 185 8.70 -5.91 -16.83
N GLU A 186 9.88 -5.29 -16.99
CA GLU A 186 10.61 -5.26 -18.25
C GLU A 186 11.13 -6.66 -18.66
N VAL A 187 11.75 -7.39 -17.73
CA VAL A 187 12.38 -8.70 -17.98
C VAL A 187 11.34 -9.78 -18.32
N VAL A 188 10.18 -9.75 -17.66
CA VAL A 188 9.15 -10.79 -17.76
C VAL A 188 8.05 -10.42 -18.74
N GLY A 189 7.58 -9.17 -18.69
CA GLY A 189 6.48 -8.67 -19.51
C GLY A 189 6.85 -8.40 -20.96
N GLY A 190 8.14 -8.46 -21.33
CA GLY A 190 8.64 -8.41 -22.69
C GLY A 190 7.93 -7.42 -23.60
N THR A 191 8.08 -6.10 -23.40
CA THR A 191 7.48 -5.05 -24.26
C THR A 191 6.04 -5.33 -24.72
N ALA A 192 5.19 -5.89 -23.86
CA ALA A 192 3.75 -5.92 -24.12
C ALA A 192 3.18 -4.52 -23.81
N VAL A 193 3.23 -3.66 -24.81
CA VAL A 193 2.40 -2.46 -24.93
C VAL A 193 0.95 -2.91 -24.95
N GLY A 194 0.34 -3.04 -23.77
CA GLY A 194 -1.10 -2.86 -23.64
C GLY A 194 -1.36 -1.37 -23.78
N GLU A 195 -1.83 -0.96 -24.95
CA GLU A 195 -2.38 0.37 -25.30
C GLU A 195 -1.88 1.51 -24.39
N GLN A 196 -0.67 1.98 -24.66
CA GLN A 196 -0.15 3.19 -24.05
C GLN A 196 -0.97 4.38 -24.56
N GLU A 197 -1.81 4.95 -23.70
CA GLU A 197 -2.22 6.34 -23.86
C GLU A 197 -0.95 7.21 -23.95
N PRO A 198 -0.80 8.06 -24.96
CA PRO A 198 0.41 8.84 -25.17
C PRO A 198 0.65 9.76 -23.97
N GLY A 199 1.62 9.39 -23.12
CA GLY A 199 2.00 10.11 -21.89
C GLY A 199 2.27 9.24 -20.64
N THR A 200 1.98 7.94 -20.66
CA THR A 200 2.05 7.06 -19.46
C THR A 200 3.22 6.06 -19.40
N GLY A 201 4.21 6.17 -20.28
CA GLY A 201 5.43 5.36 -20.20
C GLY A 201 6.33 5.78 -19.02
N PRO A 202 7.05 4.85 -18.35
CA PRO A 202 7.99 5.20 -17.30
C PRO A 202 9.02 6.17 -17.88
N THR A 203 9.12 7.37 -17.30
CA THR A 203 10.07 8.39 -17.79
C THR A 203 11.53 8.02 -17.48
N THR A 204 11.77 6.95 -16.72
CA THR A 204 13.10 6.43 -16.42
C THR A 204 13.14 4.91 -16.56
N SER A 205 13.94 4.42 -17.51
CA SER A 205 14.29 3.01 -17.64
C SER A 205 15.05 2.55 -16.38
N PRO A 206 14.78 1.35 -15.83
CA PRO A 206 15.43 0.88 -14.63
C PRO A 206 16.96 0.85 -14.79
N PRO A 207 17.73 1.29 -13.79
CA PRO A 207 19.18 1.32 -13.89
C PRO A 207 19.75 -0.11 -14.08
N PRO A 208 20.90 -0.28 -14.76
CA PRO A 208 21.45 -1.61 -15.07
C PRO A 208 21.61 -2.56 -13.87
N PRO A 209 21.96 -2.12 -12.65
CA PRO A 209 21.96 -2.97 -11.46
C PRO A 209 20.57 -3.55 -11.13
N ALA A 210 19.50 -2.77 -11.30
CA ALA A 210 18.14 -3.20 -11.03
C ALA A 210 17.64 -4.22 -12.06
N VAL A 211 17.96 -4.02 -13.35
CA VAL A 211 17.67 -5.02 -14.40
C VAL A 211 18.39 -6.34 -14.13
N ARG A 212 19.65 -6.28 -13.68
CA ARG A 212 20.41 -7.48 -13.30
C ARG A 212 19.78 -8.19 -12.10
N ALA A 213 19.43 -7.43 -11.06
CA ALA A 213 18.76 -7.94 -9.87
C ALA A 213 17.42 -8.61 -10.22
N ALA A 214 16.62 -7.98 -11.10
CA ALA A 214 15.36 -8.52 -11.59
C ALA A 214 15.55 -9.87 -12.32
N ARG A 215 16.51 -9.96 -13.24
CA ARG A 215 16.83 -11.23 -13.95
C ARG A 215 17.24 -12.34 -12.98
N LEU A 216 18.10 -12.02 -12.02
CA LEU A 216 18.56 -13.01 -11.03
C LEU A 216 17.43 -13.45 -10.11
N THR A 217 16.58 -12.51 -9.69
CA THR A 217 15.37 -12.80 -8.89
C THR A 217 14.45 -13.75 -9.67
N TRP A 218 14.15 -13.44 -10.93
CA TRP A 218 13.28 -14.25 -11.77
C TRP A 218 13.84 -15.65 -12.01
N GLN A 219 15.12 -15.77 -12.37
CA GLN A 219 15.78 -17.06 -12.58
C GLN A 219 15.82 -17.92 -11.32
N ALA A 220 15.97 -17.31 -10.15
CA ALA A 220 15.97 -18.04 -8.88
C ALA A 220 14.58 -18.65 -8.61
N LEU A 221 13.51 -17.92 -8.97
CA LEU A 221 12.13 -18.37 -8.79
C LEU A 221 11.76 -19.49 -9.77
N GLU A 222 12.17 -19.39 -11.03
CA GLU A 222 11.94 -20.44 -12.04
C GLU A 222 12.64 -21.77 -11.72
N ARG A 223 13.75 -21.73 -10.95
CA ARG A 223 14.50 -22.95 -10.56
C ARG A 223 13.99 -23.60 -9.29
N GLY A 224 13.17 -22.91 -8.50
CA GLY A 224 12.67 -23.36 -7.20
C GLY A 224 11.19 -23.76 -7.18
N GLY A 225 10.49 -23.65 -8.32
CA GLY A 225 9.08 -24.04 -8.50
C GLY A 225 8.90 -25.45 -9.06
#